data_AF-A0A2E0WCQ4-F1
#
_entry.id   AF-A0A2E0WCQ4-F1
#
_cell.length_a   1.000
_cell.length_b   1.000
_cell.length_c   1.000
_cell.angle_alpha   90.00
_cell.angle_beta   90.00
_cell.angle_gamma   90.00
#
_symmetry.space_group_name_H-M   'P 1'
#
loop_
_entity.id
_entity.type
_entity.pdbx_description
1 polymer ?
#
loop_
_entity_poly.entity_id
_entity_poly.type
_entity_poly.pdbx_seq_one_letter_code
_entity_poly.pdbx_strand_id
1 'polypeptide(L)'
;MGSNAQKDAWSAITNAPLDGLLTLKENDDSWSTWAYSVCLMALGDYRAAQAALQLLERNLVTSKPSEVSEVRGLAAATLASGLRQIGEHEQAVAHDELACLGPGSAQVDGLIGLAADCVGRGQASEAAATLTKVAQLLNGWRDQVRYHWVRSEVALLTEDAATAIYHANQAKSEAARSPRHLAKSLLFLGVARDMSKTADGDDQLLEAVDLAQTLQLRPILWPAVRVLGDRATAAQQAAATDALSFISQRLPPGLGSHWEGRHVAGH
;
A
#
# COMPACT_ATOMS: atom_id res chain seq x y z
N MET A 1 24.85 10.34 -2.04
CA MET A 1 24.65 9.90 -0.64
C MET A 1 23.56 10.77 -0.04
N GLY A 2 22.46 10.17 0.43
CA GLY A 2 21.30 10.91 0.96
C GLY A 2 21.60 11.69 2.24
N SER A 3 20.79 12.72 2.52
CA SER A 3 20.83 13.46 3.79
C SER A 3 20.53 12.53 4.98
N ASN A 4 20.88 12.94 6.20
CA ASN A 4 20.54 12.16 7.40
C ASN A 4 19.02 11.97 7.52
N ALA A 5 18.24 13.03 7.28
CA ALA A 5 16.78 12.96 7.26
C ALA A 5 16.22 11.95 6.26
N GLN A 6 16.82 11.84 5.07
CA GLN A 6 16.43 10.81 4.09
C GLN A 6 16.68 9.40 4.63
N LYS A 7 17.83 9.15 5.25
CA LYS A 7 18.16 7.83 5.83
C LYS A 7 17.22 7.47 6.98
N ASP A 8 16.94 8.44 7.85
CA ASP A 8 16.06 8.25 9.01
C ASP A 8 14.62 7.97 8.58
N ALA A 9 14.13 8.69 7.56
CA ALA A 9 12.83 8.44 6.94
C ALA A 9 12.72 7.00 6.37
N TRP A 10 13.73 6.55 5.62
CA TRP A 10 13.76 5.18 5.08
C TRP A 10 13.81 4.10 6.18
N SER A 11 14.56 4.37 7.25
CA SER A 11 14.62 3.50 8.42
C SER A 11 13.24 3.38 9.09
N ALA A 12 12.59 4.52 9.34
CA ALA A 12 11.29 4.58 9.99
C ALA A 12 10.20 3.80 9.24
N ILE A 13 10.15 3.90 7.90
CA ILE A 13 9.13 3.17 7.12
C ILE A 13 9.44 1.68 6.90
N THR A 14 10.63 1.24 7.30
CA THR A 14 11.04 -0.18 7.28
C THR A 14 10.61 -0.88 8.57
N ASN A 15 10.64 -0.16 9.70
CA ASN A 15 10.19 -0.62 11.02
C ASN A 15 8.67 -0.77 11.13
N ALA A 16 8.19 -1.17 12.31
CA ALA A 16 6.77 -1.14 12.62
C ALA A 16 6.24 0.31 12.51
N PRO A 17 5.04 0.54 11.93
CA PRO A 17 4.57 1.91 11.69
C PRO A 17 4.46 2.77 12.96
N LEU A 18 4.07 2.17 14.10
CA LEU A 18 4.00 2.90 15.36
C LEU A 18 5.38 3.36 15.84
N ASP A 19 6.41 2.53 15.72
CA ASP A 19 7.79 2.91 16.04
C ASP A 19 8.24 4.07 15.15
N GLY A 20 7.91 4.00 13.85
CA GLY A 20 8.14 5.10 12.91
C GLY A 20 7.48 6.40 13.37
N LEU A 21 6.21 6.37 13.76
CA LEU A 21 5.49 7.54 14.29
C LEU A 21 6.07 8.08 15.61
N LEU A 22 6.67 7.24 16.45
CA LEU A 22 7.33 7.68 17.67
C LEU A 22 8.65 8.42 17.38
N THR A 23 9.33 8.03 16.31
CA THR A 23 10.61 8.63 15.89
C THR A 23 10.47 9.86 15.00
N LEU A 24 9.39 9.94 14.23
CA LEU A 24 9.14 10.99 13.25
C LEU A 24 8.13 11.99 13.81
N LYS A 25 8.33 13.27 13.50
CA LYS A 25 7.31 14.28 13.72
C LYS A 25 6.85 14.85 12.39
N GLU A 26 5.56 15.17 12.33
CA GLU A 26 5.04 15.98 11.24
C GLU A 26 5.79 17.33 11.22
N ASN A 27 6.17 17.80 10.03
CA ASN A 27 6.79 19.12 9.78
C ASN A 27 8.25 19.33 10.23
N ASP A 28 8.96 18.29 10.69
CA ASP A 28 10.41 18.40 10.97
C ASP A 28 11.20 18.71 9.68
N ASP A 29 10.97 17.91 8.64
CA ASP A 29 11.49 18.11 7.29
C ASP A 29 10.64 17.34 6.26
N SER A 30 10.89 17.52 4.96
CA SER A 30 10.09 16.88 3.91
C SER A 30 10.19 15.35 3.91
N TRP A 31 11.36 14.77 4.19
CA TRP A 31 11.53 13.32 4.27
C TRP A 31 10.81 12.74 5.49
N SER A 32 10.93 13.40 6.64
CA SER A 32 10.22 12.99 7.86
C SER A 32 8.70 13.09 7.69
N THR A 33 8.20 14.17 7.08
CA THR A 33 6.76 14.35 6.83
C THR A 33 6.21 13.30 5.86
N TRP A 34 6.97 12.96 4.81
CA TRP A 34 6.61 11.87 3.90
C TRP A 34 6.56 10.53 4.64
N ALA A 35 7.61 10.16 5.39
CA ALA A 35 7.66 8.90 6.11
C ALA A 35 6.60 8.79 7.21
N TYR A 36 6.29 9.89 7.90
CA TYR A 36 5.21 10.00 8.86
C TYR A 36 3.87 9.67 8.21
N SER A 37 3.62 10.25 7.03
CA SER A 37 2.42 9.99 6.22
C SER A 37 2.33 8.52 5.79
N VAL A 38 3.46 7.89 5.41
CA VAL A 38 3.52 6.46 5.06
C VAL A 38 3.12 5.57 6.25
N CYS A 39 3.52 5.95 7.47
CA CYS A 39 3.16 5.21 8.68
C CYS A 39 1.66 5.36 9.00
N LEU A 40 1.11 6.57 8.88
CA LEU A 40 -0.34 6.82 9.03
C LEU A 40 -1.17 6.03 7.99
N MET A 41 -0.74 6.03 6.72
CA MET A 41 -1.37 5.21 5.67
C MET A 41 -1.38 3.72 6.03
N ALA A 42 -0.28 3.19 6.58
CA ALA A 42 -0.18 1.78 6.97
C ALA A 42 -1.12 1.42 8.14
N LEU A 43 -1.43 2.38 9.00
CA LEU A 43 -2.33 2.22 10.15
C LEU A 43 -3.81 2.47 9.79
N GLY A 44 -4.09 2.96 8.59
CA GLY A 44 -5.43 3.27 8.09
C GLY A 44 -5.95 4.68 8.43
N ASP A 45 -5.08 5.60 8.88
CA ASP A 45 -5.44 7.01 9.08
C ASP A 45 -5.23 7.83 7.80
N TYR A 46 -6.07 7.56 6.79
CA TYR A 46 -5.97 8.16 5.46
C TYR A 46 -6.13 9.69 5.49
N ARG A 47 -6.98 10.20 6.38
CA ARG A 47 -7.22 11.63 6.58
C ARG A 47 -5.97 12.34 7.09
N ALA A 48 -5.37 11.86 8.18
CA ALA A 48 -4.16 12.48 8.72
C ALA A 48 -3.00 12.37 7.74
N ALA A 49 -2.86 11.22 7.07
CA ALA A 49 -1.83 11.03 6.05
C ALA A 49 -1.99 12.02 4.89
N GLN A 50 -3.21 12.19 4.36
CA GLN A 50 -3.46 13.14 3.28
C GLN A 50 -3.16 14.58 3.72
N ALA A 51 -3.56 14.97 4.93
CA ALA A 51 -3.31 16.32 5.45
C ALA A 51 -1.80 16.63 5.52
N ALA A 52 -0.99 15.68 6.02
CA ALA A 52 0.46 15.82 6.09
C ALA A 52 1.10 15.88 4.68
N LEU A 53 0.64 15.07 3.73
CA LEU A 53 1.12 15.10 2.34
C LEU A 53 0.76 16.41 1.62
N GLN A 54 -0.45 16.95 1.83
CA GLN A 54 -0.85 18.25 1.28
C GLN A 54 -0.02 19.39 1.86
N LEU A 55 0.33 19.33 3.14
CA LEU A 55 1.21 20.31 3.76
C LEU A 55 2.63 20.24 3.20
N LEU A 56 3.18 19.03 3.05
CA LEU A 56 4.46 18.79 2.38
C LEU A 56 4.44 19.38 0.96
N GLU A 57 3.39 19.10 0.17
CA GLU A 57 3.29 19.61 -1.20
C GLU A 57 3.30 21.14 -1.24
N ARG A 58 2.50 21.81 -0.39
CA ARG A 58 2.49 23.27 -0.29
C ARG A 58 3.87 23.85 0.05
N ASN A 59 4.61 23.18 0.94
CA ASN A 59 5.95 23.63 1.33
C ASN A 59 6.97 23.44 0.19
N LEU A 60 6.85 22.38 -0.61
CA LEU A 60 7.76 22.10 -1.72
C LEU A 60 7.53 22.96 -2.96
N VAL A 61 6.30 23.41 -3.22
CA VAL A 61 5.98 24.32 -4.36
C VAL A 61 6.75 25.66 -4.29
N THR A 62 7.25 26.03 -3.11
CA THR A 62 8.08 27.23 -2.92
C THR A 62 9.55 27.05 -3.34
N SER A 63 9.98 25.81 -3.63
CA SER A 63 11.33 25.45 -4.07
C SER A 63 11.39 25.41 -5.61
N LYS A 64 12.55 25.73 -6.20
CA LYS A 64 12.74 25.98 -7.66
C LYS A 64 11.87 25.10 -8.60
N PRO A 65 11.12 25.69 -9.57
CA PRO A 65 9.99 25.01 -10.24
C PRO A 65 10.29 23.90 -11.27
N SER A 66 11.55 23.60 -11.64
CA SER A 66 11.81 22.85 -12.88
C SER A 66 11.95 21.32 -12.74
N GLU A 67 12.06 20.78 -11.53
CA GLU A 67 12.21 19.32 -11.33
C GLU A 67 11.39 18.84 -10.12
N VAL A 68 10.67 17.72 -10.30
CA VAL A 68 10.00 17.05 -9.18
C VAL A 68 11.07 16.35 -8.35
N SER A 69 11.31 16.83 -7.13
CA SER A 69 12.23 16.17 -6.21
C SER A 69 11.76 14.75 -5.87
N GLU A 70 12.69 13.85 -5.54
CA GLU A 70 12.36 12.46 -5.17
C GLU A 70 11.30 12.40 -4.07
N VAL A 71 11.44 13.20 -3.00
CA VAL A 71 10.48 13.22 -1.89
C VAL A 71 9.11 13.73 -2.30
N ARG A 72 9.02 14.67 -3.27
CA ARG A 72 7.73 15.12 -3.81
C ARG A 72 7.06 14.02 -4.62
N GLY A 73 7.81 13.31 -5.45
CA GLY A 73 7.28 12.19 -6.23
C GLY A 73 6.85 11.02 -5.33
N LEU A 74 7.62 10.71 -4.29
CA LEU A 74 7.26 9.70 -3.29
C LEU A 74 6.01 10.09 -2.49
N ALA A 75 5.86 11.38 -2.15
CA ALA A 75 4.65 11.91 -1.52
C ALA A 75 3.41 11.73 -2.43
N ALA A 76 3.55 12.04 -3.73
CA ALA A 76 2.49 11.83 -4.72
C ALA A 76 2.11 10.34 -4.84
N ALA A 77 3.07 9.44 -4.99
CA ALA A 77 2.81 8.00 -5.04
C ALA A 77 2.19 7.45 -3.74
N THR A 78 2.53 8.04 -2.60
CA THR A 78 1.94 7.66 -1.30
C THR A 78 0.47 8.08 -1.23
N LEU A 79 0.15 9.30 -1.69
CA LEU A 79 -1.22 9.78 -1.79
C LEU A 79 -2.05 8.90 -2.75
N ALA A 80 -1.52 8.60 -3.93
CA ALA A 80 -2.13 7.69 -4.90
C ALA A 80 -2.42 6.31 -4.29
N SER A 81 -1.45 5.75 -3.56
CA SER A 81 -1.64 4.47 -2.87
C SER A 81 -2.72 4.51 -1.78
N GLY A 82 -2.93 5.64 -1.11
CA GLY A 82 -4.02 5.83 -0.16
C GLY A 82 -5.38 5.87 -0.86
N LEU A 83 -5.49 6.66 -1.93
CA LEU A 83 -6.68 6.76 -2.78
C LEU A 83 -7.10 5.38 -3.32
N ARG A 84 -6.15 4.59 -3.82
CA ARG A 84 -6.38 3.21 -4.27
C ARG A 84 -6.96 2.30 -3.20
N GLN A 85 -6.46 2.39 -1.97
CA GLN A 85 -6.94 1.52 -0.88
C GLN A 85 -8.39 1.80 -0.48
N ILE A 86 -8.90 2.99 -0.81
CA ILE A 86 -10.29 3.36 -0.59
C ILE A 86 -11.14 3.29 -1.88
N GLY A 87 -10.54 2.79 -2.98
CA GLY A 87 -11.20 2.54 -4.25
C GLY A 87 -11.26 3.73 -5.21
N GLU A 88 -10.52 4.81 -4.94
CA GLU A 88 -10.48 6.04 -5.76
C GLU A 88 -9.41 5.94 -6.85
N HIS A 89 -9.50 4.91 -7.70
CA HIS A 89 -8.48 4.60 -8.72
C HIS A 89 -8.29 5.71 -9.75
N GLU A 90 -9.37 6.33 -10.22
CA GLU A 90 -9.28 7.41 -11.21
C GLU A 90 -8.55 8.64 -10.65
N GLN A 91 -8.77 8.96 -9.37
CA GLN A 91 -8.09 10.08 -8.72
C GLN A 91 -6.61 9.78 -8.42
N ALA A 92 -6.27 8.50 -8.17
CA ALA A 92 -4.91 8.08 -7.92
C ALA A 92 -3.98 8.28 -9.14
N VAL A 93 -4.50 8.10 -10.36
CA VAL A 93 -3.73 8.19 -11.62
C VAL A 93 -2.93 9.48 -11.71
N ALA A 94 -3.55 10.64 -11.50
CA ALA A 94 -2.86 11.93 -11.64
C ALA A 94 -1.69 12.09 -10.66
N HIS A 95 -1.80 11.49 -9.47
CA HIS A 95 -0.74 11.50 -8.48
C HIS A 95 0.39 10.52 -8.83
N ASP A 96 0.07 9.34 -9.36
CA ASP A 96 1.07 8.38 -9.84
C ASP A 96 1.79 8.88 -11.11
N GLU A 97 1.11 9.63 -11.98
CA GLU A 97 1.73 10.36 -13.10
C GLU A 97 2.71 11.43 -12.61
N LEU A 98 2.35 12.22 -11.59
CA LEU A 98 3.26 13.17 -10.96
C LEU A 98 4.48 12.46 -10.35
N ALA A 99 4.28 11.29 -9.72
CA ALA A 99 5.37 10.49 -9.18
C ALA A 99 6.35 10.01 -10.27
N CYS A 100 5.85 9.68 -11.47
CA CYS A 100 6.67 9.28 -12.61
C CYS A 100 7.63 10.37 -13.11
N LEU A 101 7.37 11.64 -12.78
CA LEU A 101 8.25 12.78 -13.07
C LEU A 101 9.39 12.93 -12.06
N GLY A 102 9.28 12.29 -10.89
CA GLY A 102 10.33 12.27 -9.88
C GLY A 102 11.43 11.24 -10.20
N PRO A 103 12.66 11.40 -9.70
CA PRO A 103 13.73 10.44 -9.92
C PRO A 103 13.65 9.22 -8.98
N GLY A 104 14.42 8.18 -9.31
CA GLY A 104 14.67 7.05 -8.41
C GLY A 104 13.41 6.26 -8.04
N SER A 105 13.24 5.96 -6.76
CA SER A 105 12.10 5.16 -6.29
C SER A 105 10.74 5.84 -6.52
N ALA A 106 10.70 7.17 -6.66
CA ALA A 106 9.46 7.87 -6.99
C ALA A 106 8.91 7.45 -8.36
N GLN A 107 9.80 7.38 -9.37
CA GLN A 107 9.43 6.97 -10.72
C GLN A 107 8.86 5.55 -10.74
N VAL A 108 9.56 4.63 -10.08
CA VAL A 108 9.20 3.22 -10.02
C VAL A 108 7.87 3.04 -9.27
N ASP A 109 7.69 3.74 -8.15
CA ASP A 109 6.43 3.72 -7.39
C ASP A 109 5.25 4.23 -8.20
N GLY A 110 5.43 5.31 -8.97
CA GLY A 110 4.40 5.86 -9.85
C GLY A 110 4.00 4.88 -10.94
N LEU A 111 4.97 4.28 -11.65
CA LEU A 111 4.69 3.31 -12.71
C LEU A 111 4.01 2.03 -12.18
N ILE A 112 4.44 1.52 -11.02
CA ILE A 112 3.77 0.40 -10.34
C ILE A 112 2.35 0.81 -9.92
N GLY A 113 2.18 2.05 -9.45
CA GLY A 113 0.90 2.61 -9.07
C GLY A 113 -0.10 2.69 -10.22
N LEU A 114 0.33 3.21 -11.38
CA LEU A 114 -0.47 3.21 -12.61
C LEU A 114 -0.92 1.81 -13.02
N ALA A 115 -0.03 0.82 -12.91
CA ALA A 115 -0.40 -0.57 -13.18
C ALA A 115 -1.45 -1.09 -12.17
N ALA A 116 -1.33 -0.74 -10.89
CA ALA A 116 -2.31 -1.11 -9.86
C ALA A 116 -3.67 -0.42 -10.10
N ASP A 117 -3.69 0.83 -10.58
CA ASP A 117 -4.93 1.51 -10.97
C ASP A 117 -5.58 0.87 -12.19
N CYS A 118 -4.81 0.37 -13.15
CA CYS A 118 -5.35 -0.46 -14.23
C CYS A 118 -6.00 -1.74 -13.67
N VAL A 119 -5.35 -2.45 -12.74
CA VAL A 119 -5.96 -3.62 -12.06
C VAL A 119 -7.28 -3.24 -11.38
N GLY A 120 -7.30 -2.17 -10.58
CA GLY A 120 -8.51 -1.72 -9.88
C GLY A 120 -9.68 -1.34 -10.81
N ARG A 121 -9.37 -1.03 -12.08
CA ARG A 121 -10.34 -0.75 -13.14
C ARG A 121 -10.64 -1.95 -14.05
N GLY A 122 -10.11 -3.13 -13.74
CA GLY A 122 -10.31 -4.34 -14.55
C GLY A 122 -9.48 -4.42 -15.84
N GLN A 123 -8.44 -3.59 -15.97
CA GLN A 123 -7.62 -3.43 -17.18
C GLN A 123 -6.32 -4.25 -17.08
N ALA A 124 -6.45 -5.58 -17.07
CA ALA A 124 -5.33 -6.49 -16.83
C ALA A 124 -4.20 -6.37 -17.88
N SER A 125 -4.57 -6.21 -19.16
CA SER A 125 -3.62 -6.12 -20.27
C SER A 125 -2.74 -4.86 -20.17
N GLU A 126 -3.35 -3.72 -19.87
CA GLU A 126 -2.68 -2.43 -19.68
C GLU A 126 -1.76 -2.46 -18.46
N ALA A 127 -2.21 -3.09 -17.36
CA ALA A 127 -1.39 -3.31 -16.18
C ALA A 127 -0.15 -4.16 -16.53
N ALA A 128 -0.32 -5.29 -17.23
CA ALA A 128 0.78 -6.16 -17.62
C ALA A 128 1.80 -5.47 -18.55
N ALA A 129 1.32 -4.67 -19.51
CA ALA A 129 2.18 -3.89 -20.41
C ALA A 129 3.02 -2.85 -19.64
N THR A 130 2.41 -2.17 -18.66
CA THR A 130 3.13 -1.23 -17.79
C THR A 130 4.17 -1.93 -16.93
N LEU A 131 3.83 -3.07 -16.31
CA LEU A 131 4.75 -3.85 -15.48
C LEU A 131 5.96 -4.39 -16.26
N THR A 132 5.80 -4.68 -17.55
CA THR A 132 6.93 -5.07 -18.43
C THR A 132 7.99 -3.97 -18.51
N LYS A 133 7.58 -2.70 -18.52
CA LYS A 133 8.50 -1.55 -18.50
C LYS A 133 9.14 -1.39 -17.12
N VAL A 134 8.35 -1.53 -16.06
CA VAL A 134 8.80 -1.42 -14.67
C VAL A 134 9.93 -2.40 -14.37
N ALA A 135 9.86 -3.64 -14.88
CA ALA A 135 10.86 -4.68 -14.61
C ALA A 135 12.31 -4.25 -14.94
N GLN A 136 12.49 -3.31 -15.87
CA GLN A 136 13.80 -2.78 -16.27
C GLN A 136 14.34 -1.68 -15.34
N LEU A 137 13.49 -1.15 -14.45
CA LEU A 137 13.77 0.00 -13.59
C LEU A 137 13.87 -0.36 -12.10
N LEU A 138 13.57 -1.60 -11.73
CA LEU A 138 13.54 -2.04 -10.33
C LEU A 138 14.89 -1.86 -9.66
N ASN A 139 14.89 -1.18 -8.51
CA ASN A 139 16.11 -0.95 -7.74
C ASN A 139 15.89 -1.19 -6.25
N GLY A 140 16.26 -2.38 -5.80
CA GLY A 140 16.19 -2.79 -4.40
C GLY A 140 14.89 -3.50 -4.03
N TRP A 141 14.84 -3.95 -2.78
CA TRP A 141 13.83 -4.91 -2.31
C TRP A 141 12.40 -4.34 -2.32
N ARG A 142 12.21 -3.05 -2.02
CA ARG A 142 10.86 -2.45 -1.93
C ARG A 142 10.18 -2.39 -3.29
N ASP A 143 10.92 -2.02 -4.32
CA ASP A 143 10.45 -1.99 -5.70
C ASP A 143 10.03 -3.39 -6.14
N GLN A 144 10.86 -4.40 -5.83
CA GLN A 144 10.58 -5.81 -6.11
C GLN A 144 9.29 -6.30 -5.43
N VAL A 145 9.12 -6.00 -4.13
CA VAL A 145 7.91 -6.37 -3.37
C VAL A 145 6.66 -5.77 -4.02
N ARG A 146 6.66 -4.46 -4.29
CA ARG A 146 5.50 -3.76 -4.86
C ARG A 146 5.21 -4.23 -6.28
N TYR A 147 6.25 -4.44 -7.10
CA TYR A 147 6.12 -5.01 -8.44
C TYR A 147 5.44 -6.38 -8.39
N HIS A 148 5.90 -7.25 -7.49
CA HIS A 148 5.35 -8.59 -7.34
C HIS A 148 3.93 -8.61 -6.78
N TRP A 149 3.56 -7.68 -5.89
CA TRP A 149 2.17 -7.50 -5.50
C TRP A 149 1.27 -7.23 -6.71
N VAL A 150 1.58 -6.20 -7.51
CA VAL A 150 0.71 -5.84 -8.64
C VAL A 150 0.70 -6.93 -9.72
N ARG A 151 1.82 -7.60 -9.97
CA ARG A 151 1.86 -8.79 -10.83
C ARG A 151 0.96 -9.92 -10.33
N SER A 152 0.91 -10.13 -9.01
CA SER A 152 -0.03 -11.07 -8.39
C SER A 152 -1.48 -10.61 -8.56
N GLU A 153 -1.79 -9.32 -8.42
CA GLU A 153 -3.16 -8.82 -8.64
C GLU A 153 -3.61 -8.99 -10.09
N VAL A 154 -2.72 -8.73 -11.06
CA VAL A 154 -3.01 -8.98 -12.49
C VAL A 154 -3.38 -10.45 -12.70
N ALA A 155 -2.60 -11.37 -12.13
CA ALA A 155 -2.86 -12.81 -12.26
C ALA A 155 -4.16 -13.24 -11.55
N LEU A 156 -4.46 -12.68 -10.38
CA LEU A 156 -5.75 -12.87 -9.68
C LEU A 156 -6.93 -12.39 -10.54
N LEU A 157 -6.80 -11.20 -11.14
CA LEU A 157 -7.83 -10.61 -11.99
C LEU A 157 -8.10 -11.45 -13.25
N THR A 158 -7.09 -12.17 -13.75
CA THR A 158 -7.21 -13.08 -14.90
C THR A 158 -7.40 -14.54 -14.50
N GLU A 159 -7.70 -14.82 -13.24
CA GLU A 159 -7.93 -16.16 -12.68
C GLU A 159 -6.73 -17.15 -12.88
N ASP A 160 -5.51 -16.63 -13.00
CA ASP A 160 -4.27 -17.43 -13.10
C ASP A 160 -3.64 -17.62 -11.71
N ALA A 161 -4.10 -18.65 -11.00
CA ALA A 161 -3.66 -18.89 -9.62
C ALA A 161 -2.17 -19.26 -9.53
N ALA A 162 -1.64 -19.97 -10.52
CA ALA A 162 -0.23 -20.39 -10.49
C ALA A 162 0.70 -19.16 -10.57
N THR A 163 0.42 -18.24 -11.49
CA THR A 163 1.19 -16.99 -11.61
C THR A 163 0.99 -16.08 -10.41
N ALA A 164 -0.23 -16.01 -9.85
CA ALA A 164 -0.51 -15.25 -8.63
C ALA A 164 0.33 -15.76 -7.45
N ILE A 165 0.33 -17.08 -7.21
CA ILE A 165 1.11 -17.73 -6.15
C ILE A 165 2.60 -17.49 -6.35
N TYR A 166 3.11 -17.62 -7.58
CA TYR A 166 4.52 -17.36 -7.88
C TYR A 166 4.92 -15.95 -7.45
N HIS A 167 4.19 -14.93 -7.91
CA HIS A 167 4.52 -13.54 -7.60
C HIS A 167 4.30 -13.21 -6.12
N ALA A 168 3.26 -13.72 -5.48
CA ALA A 168 3.05 -13.53 -4.04
C ALA A 168 4.19 -14.13 -3.19
N ASN A 169 4.75 -15.29 -3.57
CA ASN A 169 5.93 -15.86 -2.91
C ASN A 169 7.17 -14.99 -3.09
N GLN A 170 7.42 -14.47 -4.30
CA GLN A 170 8.54 -13.56 -4.54
C GLN A 170 8.42 -12.30 -3.66
N ALA A 171 7.21 -11.72 -3.57
CA ALA A 171 6.95 -10.58 -2.69
C ALA A 171 7.17 -10.92 -1.21
N LYS A 172 6.76 -12.11 -0.74
CA LYS A 172 6.99 -12.55 0.65
C LYS A 172 8.47 -12.65 0.98
N SER A 173 9.25 -13.27 0.10
CA SER A 173 10.70 -13.44 0.27
C SER A 173 11.42 -12.10 0.43
N GLU A 174 11.16 -11.14 -0.45
CA GLU A 174 11.78 -9.82 -0.42
C GLU A 174 11.30 -8.96 0.77
N ALA A 175 10.06 -9.19 1.22
CA ALA A 175 9.43 -8.41 2.28
C ALA A 175 9.93 -8.73 3.71
N ALA A 176 10.78 -9.75 3.88
CA ALA A 176 11.33 -10.15 5.19
C ALA A 176 12.01 -9.00 5.97
N ARG A 177 12.36 -7.91 5.28
CA ARG A 177 13.01 -6.72 5.84
C ARG A 177 12.06 -5.73 6.49
N SER A 178 10.75 -5.85 6.29
CA SER A 178 9.77 -4.89 6.79
C SER A 178 8.48 -5.60 7.23
N PRO A 179 8.12 -5.58 8.52
CA PRO A 179 6.96 -6.33 9.04
C PRO A 179 5.64 -6.01 8.33
N ARG A 180 5.42 -4.74 7.97
CA ARG A 180 4.21 -4.32 7.23
C ARG A 180 4.15 -4.88 5.81
N HIS A 181 5.30 -4.96 5.14
CA HIS A 181 5.38 -5.55 3.80
C HIS A 181 5.19 -7.06 3.90
N LEU A 182 5.75 -7.70 4.94
CA LEU A 182 5.54 -9.13 5.18
C LEU A 182 4.05 -9.45 5.38
N ALA A 183 3.37 -8.71 6.26
CA ALA A 183 1.92 -8.88 6.50
C ALA A 183 1.10 -8.74 5.21
N LYS A 184 1.42 -7.74 4.37
CA LYS A 184 0.73 -7.55 3.08
C LYS A 184 1.07 -8.66 2.08
N SER A 185 2.32 -9.09 1.99
CA SER A 185 2.71 -10.22 1.12
C SER A 185 2.04 -11.53 1.54
N LEU A 186 1.83 -11.76 2.83
CA LEU A 186 1.10 -12.92 3.36
C LEU A 186 -0.38 -12.89 2.96
N LEU A 187 -1.04 -11.73 3.07
CA LEU A 187 -2.41 -11.54 2.57
C LEU A 187 -2.50 -11.92 1.09
N PHE A 188 -1.60 -11.40 0.26
CA PHE A 188 -1.55 -11.71 -1.16
C PHE A 188 -1.37 -13.20 -1.46
N LEU A 189 -0.47 -13.87 -0.74
CA LEU A 189 -0.21 -15.30 -0.91
C LEU A 189 -1.41 -16.14 -0.47
N GLY A 190 -2.05 -15.76 0.64
CA GLY A 190 -3.28 -16.38 1.12
C GLY A 190 -4.42 -16.30 0.10
N VAL A 191 -4.68 -15.10 -0.44
CA VAL A 191 -5.70 -14.88 -1.48
C VAL A 191 -5.41 -15.71 -2.74
N ALA A 192 -4.16 -15.74 -3.20
CA ALA A 192 -3.78 -16.52 -4.38
C ALA A 192 -3.98 -18.04 -4.19
N ARG A 193 -3.73 -18.54 -2.97
CA ARG A 193 -3.93 -19.96 -2.61
C ARG A 193 -5.39 -20.32 -2.38
N ASP A 194 -6.17 -19.39 -1.85
CA ASP A 194 -7.64 -19.54 -1.71
C ASP A 194 -8.28 -19.69 -3.10
N MET A 195 -7.86 -18.89 -4.08
CA MET A 195 -8.31 -19.00 -5.48
C MET A 195 -8.00 -20.39 -6.10
N SER A 196 -6.83 -20.97 -5.81
CA SER A 196 -6.50 -22.34 -6.28
C SER A 196 -7.15 -23.46 -5.46
N LYS A 197 -7.90 -23.15 -4.39
CA LYS A 197 -8.49 -24.13 -3.46
C LYS A 197 -7.46 -25.13 -2.91
N THR A 198 -6.21 -24.70 -2.78
CA THR A 198 -5.12 -25.51 -2.22
C THR A 198 -5.11 -25.40 -0.70
N ALA A 199 -4.75 -26.47 0.00
CA ALA A 199 -4.96 -26.65 1.44
C ALA A 199 -4.19 -25.70 2.40
N ASP A 200 -3.42 -24.73 1.90
CA ASP A 200 -2.51 -23.94 2.75
C ASP A 200 -2.85 -22.44 2.83
N GLY A 201 -3.85 -21.95 2.08
CA GLY A 201 -4.15 -20.51 2.00
C GLY A 201 -4.53 -19.86 3.34
N ASP A 202 -5.22 -20.62 4.19
CA ASP A 202 -5.66 -20.17 5.50
C ASP A 202 -4.47 -19.88 6.43
N ASP A 203 -3.41 -20.68 6.41
CA ASP A 203 -2.24 -20.47 7.26
C ASP A 203 -1.59 -19.10 6.99
N GLN A 204 -1.48 -18.68 5.73
CA GLN A 204 -0.91 -17.37 5.40
C GLN A 204 -1.87 -16.23 5.71
N LEU A 205 -3.17 -16.42 5.56
CA LEU A 205 -4.17 -15.44 5.97
C LEU A 205 -4.16 -15.25 7.49
N LEU A 206 -4.07 -16.34 8.26
CA LEU A 206 -3.97 -16.29 9.72
C LEU A 206 -2.67 -15.61 10.17
N GLU A 207 -1.53 -15.93 9.55
CA GLU A 207 -0.25 -15.24 9.82
C GLU A 207 -0.35 -13.74 9.48
N ALA A 208 -1.02 -13.37 8.38
CA ALA A 208 -1.28 -11.98 8.04
C ALA A 208 -2.16 -11.27 9.07
N VAL A 209 -3.20 -11.95 9.57
CA VAL A 209 -4.10 -11.44 10.62
C VAL A 209 -3.32 -11.18 11.91
N ASP A 210 -2.52 -12.14 12.37
CA ASP A 210 -1.77 -12.03 13.62
C ASP A 210 -0.76 -10.86 13.57
N LEU A 211 -0.02 -10.74 12.46
CA LEU A 211 0.89 -9.60 12.24
C LEU A 211 0.12 -8.28 12.15
N ALA A 212 -1.01 -8.25 11.42
CA ALA A 212 -1.80 -7.05 11.26
C ALA A 212 -2.42 -6.58 12.59
N GLN A 213 -2.85 -7.50 13.45
CA GLN A 213 -3.33 -7.17 14.79
C GLN A 213 -2.19 -6.63 15.67
N THR A 214 -1.06 -7.34 15.71
CA THR A 214 0.12 -6.94 16.50
C THR A 214 0.62 -5.54 16.12
N LEU A 215 0.62 -5.23 14.83
CA LEU A 215 1.15 -3.99 14.28
C LEU A 215 0.07 -2.92 14.02
N GLN A 216 -1.19 -3.21 14.35
CA GLN A 216 -2.37 -2.37 14.06
C GLN A 216 -2.53 -1.97 12.59
N LEU A 217 -2.16 -2.87 11.66
CA LEU A 217 -2.29 -2.68 10.21
C LEU A 217 -3.74 -2.93 9.78
N ARG A 218 -4.64 -2.04 10.18
CA ARG A 218 -6.08 -2.12 9.90
C ARG A 218 -6.39 -2.33 8.41
N PRO A 219 -5.71 -1.69 7.45
CA PRO A 219 -5.95 -1.93 6.02
C PRO A 219 -5.60 -3.34 5.53
N ILE A 220 -4.86 -4.13 6.31
CA ILE A 220 -4.53 -5.54 6.01
C ILE A 220 -5.42 -6.49 6.80
N LEU A 221 -5.76 -6.13 8.05
CA LEU A 221 -6.56 -6.95 8.95
C LEU A 221 -7.94 -7.27 8.36
N TRP A 222 -8.73 -6.25 8.01
CA TRP A 222 -10.09 -6.47 7.56
C TRP A 222 -10.19 -7.29 6.25
N PRO A 223 -9.37 -7.08 5.20
CA PRO A 223 -9.48 -7.90 4.00
C PRO A 223 -9.01 -9.33 4.25
N ALA A 224 -7.97 -9.55 5.07
CA ALA A 224 -7.52 -10.90 5.41
C ALA A 224 -8.63 -11.72 6.10
N VAL A 225 -9.29 -11.12 7.09
CA VAL A 225 -10.43 -11.72 7.78
C VAL A 225 -11.62 -11.92 6.84
N ARG A 226 -11.87 -10.98 5.92
CA ARG A 226 -12.95 -11.12 4.94
C ARG A 226 -12.74 -12.28 3.98
N VAL A 227 -11.51 -12.57 3.59
CA VAL A 227 -11.17 -13.73 2.73
C VAL A 227 -11.35 -15.03 3.51
N LEU A 228 -10.95 -15.07 4.79
CA LEU A 228 -11.19 -16.23 5.65
C LEU A 228 -12.70 -16.52 5.83
N GLY A 229 -13.54 -15.48 5.87
CA GLY A 229 -14.99 -15.63 5.99
C GLY A 229 -15.39 -16.40 7.25
N ASP A 230 -16.17 -17.48 7.10
CA ASP A 230 -16.62 -18.35 8.19
C ASP A 230 -15.47 -19.11 8.89
N ARG A 231 -14.28 -19.12 8.28
CA ARG A 231 -13.08 -19.75 8.86
C ARG A 231 -12.40 -18.84 9.88
N ALA A 232 -12.71 -17.54 9.88
CA ALA A 232 -12.25 -16.61 10.91
C ALA A 232 -13.02 -16.81 12.22
N THR A 233 -12.33 -16.67 13.34
CA THR A 233 -12.97 -16.68 14.66
C THR A 233 -13.83 -15.44 14.87
N ALA A 234 -14.81 -15.53 15.77
CA ALA A 234 -15.65 -14.37 16.15
C ALA A 234 -14.82 -13.17 16.63
N ALA A 235 -13.71 -13.42 17.33
CA ALA A 235 -12.80 -12.35 17.78
C ALA A 235 -12.08 -11.65 16.60
N GLN A 236 -11.65 -12.41 15.59
CA GLN A 236 -11.04 -11.85 14.39
C GLN A 236 -12.06 -11.07 13.56
N GLN A 237 -13.30 -11.57 13.45
CA GLN A 237 -14.40 -10.87 12.79
C GLN A 237 -14.71 -9.53 13.49
N ALA A 238 -14.82 -9.52 14.82
CA ALA A 238 -15.01 -8.30 15.59
C ALA A 238 -13.87 -7.29 15.37
N ALA A 239 -12.61 -7.75 15.40
CA ALA A 239 -11.45 -6.89 15.16
C ALA A 239 -11.42 -6.31 13.72
N ALA A 240 -11.89 -7.07 12.73
CA ALA A 240 -12.05 -6.58 11.36
C ALA A 240 -13.15 -5.51 11.25
N THR A 241 -14.27 -5.67 11.95
CA THR A 241 -15.32 -4.66 12.04
C THR A 241 -14.81 -3.38 12.70
N ASP A 242 -14.06 -3.50 13.79
CA ASP A 242 -13.43 -2.35 14.46
C ASP A 242 -12.43 -1.63 13.54
N ALA A 243 -11.63 -2.40 12.78
CA ALA A 243 -10.71 -1.86 11.79
C ALA A 243 -11.44 -1.07 10.68
N LEU A 244 -12.56 -1.59 10.19
CA LEU A 244 -13.40 -0.90 9.20
C LEU A 244 -13.99 0.39 9.77
N SER A 245 -14.55 0.35 10.99
CA SER A 245 -15.09 1.53 11.67
C SER A 245 -14.04 2.62 11.87
N PHE A 246 -12.83 2.23 12.31
CA PHE A 246 -11.71 3.14 12.46
C PHE A 246 -11.34 3.83 11.14
N ILE A 247 -11.27 3.08 10.04
CA ILE A 247 -10.93 3.60 8.72
C ILE A 247 -12.02 4.54 8.21
N SER A 248 -13.30 4.18 8.31
CA SER A 248 -14.43 5.03 7.86
C SER A 248 -14.35 6.43 8.50
N GLN A 249 -14.15 6.48 9.82
CA GLN A 249 -14.03 7.75 10.56
C GLN A 249 -12.82 8.60 10.14
N ARG A 250 -11.83 7.98 9.49
CA ARG A 250 -10.56 8.56 9.06
C ARG A 250 -10.40 8.58 7.55
N LEU A 251 -11.48 8.46 6.80
CA LEU A 251 -11.47 8.78 5.38
C LEU A 251 -11.28 10.29 5.20
N PRO A 252 -10.60 10.73 4.14
CA PRO A 252 -10.57 12.14 3.80
C PRO A 252 -11.95 12.67 3.40
N PRO A 253 -12.25 13.96 3.65
CA PRO A 253 -13.55 14.53 3.30
C PRO A 253 -13.88 14.38 1.81
N GLY A 254 -15.11 13.94 1.51
CA GLY A 254 -15.59 13.81 0.14
C GLY A 254 -15.07 12.59 -0.63
N LEU A 255 -14.28 11.71 0.01
CA LEU A 255 -13.74 10.50 -0.59
C LEU A 255 -14.27 9.24 0.10
N GLY A 256 -14.23 8.11 -0.59
CA GLY A 256 -14.57 6.81 0.01
C GLY A 256 -16.08 6.60 0.24
N SER A 257 -16.94 7.38 -0.42
CA SER A 257 -18.39 7.15 -0.44
C SER A 257 -18.72 5.73 -0.94
N HIS A 258 -17.98 5.25 -1.94
CA HIS A 258 -18.06 3.86 -2.42
C HIS A 258 -17.44 2.84 -1.44
N TRP A 259 -16.50 3.26 -0.60
CA TRP A 259 -15.86 2.41 0.42
C TRP A 259 -16.84 2.09 1.55
N GLU A 260 -17.54 3.11 2.05
CA GLU A 260 -18.58 2.94 3.07
C GLU A 260 -19.74 2.09 2.55
N GLY A 261 -20.23 2.34 1.32
CA GLY A 261 -21.32 1.58 0.72
C GLY A 261 -21.01 0.10 0.42
N ARG A 262 -19.75 -0.25 0.10
CA ARG A 262 -19.36 -1.64 -0.24
C ARG A 262 -18.99 -2.49 0.97
N HIS A 263 -18.56 -1.86 2.07
CA HIS A 263 -17.97 -2.56 3.20
C HIS A 263 -18.74 -2.41 4.52
N VAL A 264 -19.59 -1.39 4.67
CA VAL A 264 -20.44 -1.21 5.86
C VAL A 264 -21.81 -1.91 5.69
N ALA A 265 -22.33 -2.00 4.46
CA ALA A 265 -23.68 -2.55 4.16
C ALA A 265 -23.81 -4.08 4.23
N GLY A 266 -22.85 -4.78 4.85
CA GLY A 266 -22.86 -6.24 5.02
C GLY A 266 -23.12 -6.72 6.46
N HIS A 267 -23.75 -5.88 7.30
CA HIS A 267 -24.24 -6.26 8.63
C HIS A 267 -25.74 -6.53 8.58
#